data_AF-A0A1S8NCW9-F1
#
_entry.id   AF-A0A1S8NCW9-F1
#
_cell.length_a   1.000
_cell.length_b   1.000
_cell.length_c   1.000
_cell.angle_alpha   90.00
_cell.angle_beta   90.00
_cell.angle_gamma   90.00
#
_symmetry.space_group_name_H-M   'P 1'
#
loop_
_entity.id
_entity.type
_entity.pdbx_description
1 polymer ?
#
loop_
_entity_poly.entity_id
_entity_poly.type
_entity_poly.pdbx_seq_one_letter_code
_entity_poly.pdbx_strand_id
1 'polypeptide(L)'
;MIINSSTSIYFSPTGTTKKIINAIVQGISTTNNTSIDLTSSNVRNVLCPFIKGDIVIIGVPVYEERIPEVLYDFFASLNGNEKPVVLIAVYGNFGYGIALNELDAIAKKSGFKVVAAGSFIGEHSFSTKEVPVQEGRPNYEDLSEAKEFGRRIIEKIKKTDNLNDSIMQIPKGKLPLMAKILPKNSARIFTKIPFADMNICNQCGVCIKLCPMNAINKDN
;
A
#
# COMPACT_ATOMS: atom_id res chain seq x y z
N MET A 1 -14.13 11.80 18.92
CA MET A 1 -14.12 10.34 18.64
C MET A 1 -12.94 9.68 19.34
N ILE A 2 -13.12 8.49 19.95
CA ILE A 2 -12.02 7.72 20.56
C ILE A 2 -11.55 6.67 19.55
N ILE A 3 -10.24 6.60 19.29
CA ILE A 3 -9.61 5.60 18.40
C ILE A 3 -8.69 4.74 19.27
N ASN A 4 -9.06 3.48 19.51
CA ASN A 4 -8.28 2.55 20.32
C ASN A 4 -7.72 1.38 19.50
N SER A 5 -8.32 1.10 18.36
CA SER A 5 -7.96 -0.03 17.50
C SER A 5 -7.72 0.41 16.06
N SER A 6 -6.84 -0.31 15.36
CA SER A 6 -6.61 -0.11 13.93
C SER A 6 -6.69 -1.42 13.14
N THR A 7 -7.14 -1.30 11.89
CA THR A 7 -7.00 -2.36 10.88
C THR A 7 -6.15 -1.84 9.74
N SER A 8 -4.98 -2.45 9.53
CA SER A 8 -4.13 -2.19 8.37
C SER A 8 -4.50 -3.12 7.23
N ILE A 9 -4.76 -2.59 6.04
CA ILE A 9 -5.01 -3.36 4.82
C ILE A 9 -3.92 -3.00 3.83
N TYR A 10 -3.09 -3.95 3.42
CA TYR A 10 -1.94 -3.60 2.58
C TYR A 10 -1.50 -4.68 1.63
N PHE A 11 -0.88 -4.25 0.53
CA PHE A 11 -0.08 -5.08 -0.35
C PHE A 11 1.37 -4.64 -0.20
N SER A 12 2.29 -5.56 0.09
CA SER A 12 3.70 -5.20 0.35
C SER A 12 4.70 -6.27 -0.10
N PRO A 13 4.79 -6.59 -1.41
CA PRO A 13 5.71 -7.61 -1.94
C PRO A 13 7.16 -7.51 -1.50
N THR A 14 7.68 -6.29 -1.36
CA THR A 14 9.08 -6.01 -0.94
C THR A 14 9.19 -5.55 0.52
N GLY A 15 8.08 -5.59 1.28
CA GLY A 15 8.05 -5.20 2.69
C GLY A 15 8.05 -3.68 2.97
N THR A 16 8.32 -2.81 1.99
CA THR A 16 8.45 -1.36 2.21
C THR A 16 7.13 -0.71 2.64
N THR A 17 6.01 -1.04 1.97
CA THR A 17 4.67 -0.56 2.33
C THR A 17 4.28 -0.94 3.75
N LYS A 18 4.54 -2.19 4.14
CA LYS A 18 4.30 -2.68 5.51
C LYS A 18 5.09 -1.89 6.55
N LYS A 19 6.37 -1.57 6.29
CA LYS A 19 7.20 -0.77 7.19
C LYS A 19 6.61 0.64 7.41
N ILE A 20 6.21 1.32 6.34
CA ILE A 20 5.57 2.65 6.41
C ILE A 20 4.27 2.59 7.22
N ILE A 21 3.39 1.63 6.93
CA ILE A 21 2.12 1.50 7.67
C ILE A 21 2.35 1.24 9.15
N ASN A 22 3.30 0.36 9.49
CA ASN A 22 3.63 0.08 10.87
C ASN A 22 4.12 1.34 11.62
N ALA A 23 4.95 2.16 10.97
CA ALA A 23 5.38 3.45 11.54
C ALA A 23 4.20 4.41 11.76
N ILE A 24 3.28 4.50 10.81
CA ILE A 24 2.05 5.32 10.95
C ILE A 24 1.19 4.82 12.12
N VAL A 25 0.96 3.51 12.21
CA VAL A 25 0.19 2.89 13.32
C VAL A 25 0.85 3.18 14.67
N GLN A 26 2.19 3.10 14.75
CA GLN A 26 2.93 3.52 15.96
C GLN A 26 2.70 5.00 16.28
N GLY A 27 2.67 5.88 15.29
CA GLY A 27 2.37 7.30 15.45
C GLY A 27 0.96 7.56 15.98
N ILE A 28 -0.02 6.82 15.49
CA ILE A 28 -1.42 6.88 15.95
C ILE A 28 -1.54 6.37 17.40
N SER A 29 -0.68 5.43 17.81
CA SER A 29 -0.63 4.86 19.16
C SER A 29 -1.90 4.11 19.58
N THR A 30 -2.42 3.25 18.69
CA THR A 30 -3.54 2.33 18.96
C THR A 30 -3.09 1.09 19.71
N THR A 31 -3.93 0.54 20.58
CA THR A 31 -3.63 -0.62 21.44
C THR A 31 -4.03 -1.95 20.80
N ASN A 32 -5.07 -1.96 19.97
CA ASN A 32 -5.60 -3.19 19.35
C ASN A 32 -5.43 -3.13 17.83
N ASN A 33 -4.34 -3.71 17.32
CA ASN A 33 -3.96 -3.61 15.91
C ASN A 33 -4.16 -4.94 15.20
N THR A 34 -4.86 -4.90 14.08
CA THR A 34 -5.08 -6.06 13.19
C THR A 34 -4.57 -5.73 11.80
N SER A 35 -4.24 -6.75 11.02
CA SER A 35 -3.77 -6.56 9.65
C SER A 35 -4.37 -7.56 8.67
N ILE A 36 -4.67 -7.09 7.48
CA ILE A 36 -5.09 -7.87 6.31
C ILE A 36 -3.99 -7.69 5.25
N ASP A 37 -3.09 -8.67 5.19
CA ASP A 37 -1.94 -8.67 4.28
C ASP A 37 -2.32 -9.30 2.93
N LEU A 38 -2.56 -8.44 1.94
CA LEU A 38 -2.94 -8.80 0.57
C LEU A 38 -1.78 -9.32 -0.25
N THR A 39 -0.56 -9.35 0.29
CA THR A 39 0.60 -9.98 -0.37
C THR A 39 0.35 -11.47 -0.55
N SER A 40 -0.32 -12.10 0.43
CA SER A 40 -0.80 -13.47 0.31
C SER A 40 -2.02 -13.54 -0.61
N SER A 41 -1.92 -14.31 -1.68
CA SER A 41 -3.02 -14.59 -2.61
C SER A 41 -4.24 -15.20 -1.91
N ASN A 42 -4.02 -16.09 -0.93
CA ASN A 42 -5.10 -16.71 -0.15
C ASN A 42 -5.92 -15.68 0.63
N VAL A 43 -5.29 -14.61 1.13
CA VAL A 43 -5.98 -13.52 1.83
C VAL A 43 -6.66 -12.59 0.83
N ARG A 44 -5.94 -12.22 -0.24
CA ARG A 44 -6.43 -11.31 -1.29
C ARG A 44 -7.66 -11.85 -2.03
N ASN A 45 -7.84 -13.16 -2.09
CA ASN A 45 -9.00 -13.80 -2.73
C ASN A 45 -10.23 -13.91 -1.81
N VAL A 46 -10.11 -13.56 -0.52
CA VAL A 46 -11.24 -13.53 0.42
C VAL A 46 -11.86 -12.14 0.38
N LEU A 47 -12.95 -12.01 -0.35
CA LEU A 47 -13.69 -10.75 -0.53
C LEU A 47 -14.53 -10.39 0.70
N CYS A 48 -14.86 -9.10 0.84
CA CYS A 48 -15.66 -8.56 1.94
C CYS A 48 -15.13 -8.92 3.35
N PRO A 49 -13.83 -8.70 3.65
CA PRO A 49 -13.27 -9.05 4.95
C PRO A 49 -13.91 -8.23 6.07
N PHE A 50 -13.98 -8.83 7.25
CA PHE A 50 -14.45 -8.11 8.44
C PHE A 50 -13.38 -7.11 8.94
N ILE A 51 -13.76 -5.83 9.03
CA ILE A 51 -12.88 -4.73 9.46
C ILE A 51 -13.19 -4.39 10.92
N LYS A 52 -12.26 -4.76 11.82
CA LYS A 52 -12.43 -4.61 13.28
C LYS A 52 -12.09 -3.21 13.80
N GLY A 53 -11.06 -2.57 13.24
CA GLY A 53 -10.47 -1.35 13.77
C GLY A 53 -11.41 -0.14 13.78
N ASP A 54 -11.17 0.77 14.72
CA ASP A 54 -11.82 2.09 14.78
C ASP A 54 -11.32 2.99 13.64
N ILE A 55 -10.05 2.83 13.26
CA ILE A 55 -9.44 3.46 12.09
C ILE A 55 -8.85 2.41 11.15
N VAL A 56 -8.94 2.69 9.85
CA VAL A 56 -8.37 1.83 8.81
C VAL A 56 -7.18 2.54 8.16
N ILE A 57 -6.11 1.79 7.91
CA ILE A 57 -4.96 2.28 7.12
C ILE A 57 -4.87 1.39 5.90
N ILE A 58 -5.13 1.94 4.71
CA ILE A 58 -4.97 1.23 3.44
C ILE A 58 -3.65 1.69 2.81
N GLY A 59 -2.74 0.77 2.51
CA GLY A 59 -1.51 1.12 1.83
C GLY A 59 -1.09 0.16 0.73
N VAL A 60 -0.62 0.73 -0.38
CA VAL A 60 -0.21 -0.03 -1.57
C VAL A 60 1.08 0.55 -2.17
N PRO A 61 1.90 -0.24 -2.86
CA PRO A 61 2.94 0.28 -3.74
C PRO A 61 2.29 0.95 -4.96
N VAL A 62 3.01 1.87 -5.59
CA VAL A 62 2.62 2.45 -6.89
C VAL A 62 3.23 1.64 -8.02
N TYR A 63 2.39 1.05 -8.87
CA TYR A 63 2.81 0.36 -10.09
C TYR A 63 2.32 1.17 -11.30
N GLU A 64 3.26 1.58 -12.16
CA GLU A 64 2.96 2.38 -13.36
C GLU A 64 2.03 3.57 -13.06
N GLU A 65 2.34 4.35 -12.03
CA GLU A 65 1.60 5.58 -11.65
C GLU A 65 0.18 5.31 -11.10
N ARG A 66 -0.15 4.06 -10.77
CA ARG A 66 -1.49 3.58 -10.34
C ARG A 66 -1.40 2.60 -9.17
N ILE A 67 -2.56 2.19 -8.64
CA ILE A 67 -2.61 1.06 -7.71
C ILE A 67 -2.47 -0.27 -8.49
N PRO A 68 -1.86 -1.32 -7.90
CA PRO A 68 -1.73 -2.62 -8.55
C PRO A 68 -3.09 -3.22 -8.91
N GLU A 69 -3.28 -3.58 -10.18
CA GLU A 69 -4.58 -4.04 -10.70
C GLU A 69 -5.09 -5.30 -10.00
N VAL A 70 -4.18 -6.15 -9.52
CA VAL A 70 -4.49 -7.36 -8.75
C VAL A 70 -5.27 -7.08 -7.45
N LEU A 71 -5.31 -5.83 -7.00
CA LEU A 71 -6.02 -5.42 -5.77
C LEU A 71 -7.42 -4.87 -6.03
N TYR A 72 -7.81 -4.63 -7.30
CA TYR A 72 -9.07 -3.97 -7.62
C TYR A 72 -10.29 -4.71 -7.09
N ASP A 73 -10.38 -6.03 -7.33
CA ASP A 73 -11.53 -6.82 -6.89
C ASP A 73 -11.66 -6.85 -5.36
N PHE A 74 -10.52 -7.01 -4.67
CA PHE A 74 -10.49 -6.97 -3.21
C PHE A 74 -10.95 -5.60 -2.70
N PHE A 75 -10.41 -4.50 -3.22
CA PHE A 75 -10.80 -3.16 -2.75
C PHE A 75 -12.24 -2.82 -3.09
N ALA A 76 -12.74 -3.23 -4.27
CA ALA A 76 -14.14 -3.05 -4.65
C ALA A 76 -15.11 -3.80 -3.72
N SER A 77 -14.65 -4.87 -3.08
CA SER A 77 -15.45 -5.64 -2.10
C SER A 77 -15.47 -5.06 -0.68
N LEU A 78 -14.65 -4.03 -0.40
CA LEU A 78 -14.60 -3.47 0.95
C LEU A 78 -15.91 -2.77 1.31
N ASN A 79 -16.30 -2.92 2.58
CA ASN A 79 -17.35 -2.15 3.21
C ASN A 79 -16.76 -1.38 4.40
N GLY A 80 -16.66 -0.07 4.25
CA GLY A 80 -16.05 0.82 5.22
C GLY A 80 -16.97 1.20 6.38
N ASN A 81 -18.29 1.12 6.21
CA ASN A 81 -19.28 1.44 7.23
C ASN A 81 -18.98 2.77 7.98
N GLU A 82 -18.74 3.84 7.21
CA GLU A 82 -18.42 5.20 7.67
C GLU A 82 -17.13 5.31 8.52
N LYS A 83 -16.30 4.25 8.60
CA LYS A 83 -15.04 4.27 9.36
C LYS A 83 -14.05 5.28 8.78
N PRO A 84 -13.28 5.98 9.63
CA PRO A 84 -12.18 6.80 9.18
C PRO A 84 -11.10 5.94 8.53
N VAL A 85 -10.58 6.40 7.39
CA VAL A 85 -9.52 5.72 6.64
C VAL A 85 -8.37 6.66 6.29
N VAL A 86 -7.15 6.13 6.39
CA VAL A 86 -5.90 6.75 5.95
C VAL A 86 -5.41 6.03 4.71
N LEU A 87 -5.08 6.77 3.64
CA LEU A 87 -4.67 6.21 2.35
C LEU A 87 -3.18 6.44 2.08
N ILE A 88 -2.44 5.36 1.82
CA ILE A 88 -0.98 5.39 1.67
C ILE A 88 -0.56 4.84 0.31
N ALA A 89 0.25 5.61 -0.41
CA ALA A 89 0.91 5.17 -1.63
C ALA A 89 2.42 5.13 -1.40
N VAL A 90 3.09 4.02 -1.70
CA VAL A 90 4.54 3.90 -1.58
C VAL A 90 5.17 3.81 -2.96
N TYR A 91 6.06 4.74 -3.30
CA TYR A 91 6.64 4.85 -4.65
C TYR A 91 8.16 4.75 -4.65
N GLY A 92 8.70 4.21 -5.74
CA GLY A 92 10.14 3.96 -5.93
C GLY A 92 10.94 5.09 -6.58
N ASN A 93 10.50 6.35 -6.45
CA ASN A 93 11.09 7.55 -7.09
C ASN A 93 10.76 7.82 -8.57
N PHE A 94 10.04 6.96 -9.27
CA PHE A 94 9.61 7.24 -10.66
C PHE A 94 8.46 8.25 -10.70
N GLY A 95 7.47 8.04 -9.83
CA GLY A 95 6.27 8.87 -9.68
C GLY A 95 5.22 8.12 -8.85
N TYR A 96 4.28 8.88 -8.29
CA TYR A 96 3.11 8.35 -7.57
C TYR A 96 1.78 8.58 -8.31
N GLY A 97 1.84 9.33 -9.42
CA GLY A 97 0.79 9.39 -10.42
C GLY A 97 -0.57 9.78 -9.89
N ILE A 98 -1.53 8.88 -10.10
CA ILE A 98 -2.91 8.99 -9.62
C ILE A 98 -3.27 7.89 -8.62
N ALA A 99 -2.30 7.15 -8.09
CA ALA A 99 -2.54 6.03 -7.19
C ALA A 99 -3.37 6.43 -5.95
N LEU A 100 -3.04 7.56 -5.31
CA LEU A 100 -3.84 8.08 -4.19
C LEU A 100 -5.25 8.52 -4.63
N ASN A 101 -5.41 9.06 -5.84
CA ASN A 101 -6.74 9.43 -6.35
C ASN A 101 -7.60 8.18 -6.63
N GLU A 102 -6.99 7.10 -7.14
CA GLU A 102 -7.67 5.82 -7.33
C GLU A 102 -8.07 5.19 -5.98
N LEU A 103 -7.16 5.17 -4.99
CA LEU A 103 -7.49 4.71 -3.63
C LEU A 103 -8.61 5.54 -3.01
N ASP A 104 -8.60 6.87 -3.17
CA ASP A 104 -9.63 7.76 -2.62
C ASP A 104 -11.00 7.49 -3.23
N ALA A 105 -11.07 7.34 -4.56
CA ALA A 105 -12.30 7.01 -5.25
C ALA A 105 -12.88 5.66 -4.77
N ILE A 106 -12.02 4.65 -4.63
CA ILE A 106 -12.43 3.32 -4.17
C ILE A 106 -12.87 3.37 -2.69
N ALA A 107 -12.08 3.99 -1.82
CA ALA A 107 -12.40 4.09 -0.40
C ALA A 107 -13.73 4.81 -0.15
N LYS A 108 -13.97 5.93 -0.84
CA LYS A 108 -15.25 6.65 -0.77
C LYS A 108 -16.41 5.81 -1.28
N LYS A 109 -16.23 5.11 -2.41
CA LYS A 109 -17.25 4.20 -2.96
C LYS A 109 -17.57 3.05 -2.01
N SER A 110 -16.58 2.56 -1.27
CA SER A 110 -16.73 1.55 -0.22
C SER A 110 -17.32 2.09 1.08
N GLY A 111 -17.67 3.39 1.17
CA GLY A 111 -18.30 3.97 2.36
C GLY A 111 -17.31 4.32 3.49
N PHE A 112 -16.03 4.52 3.20
CA PHE A 112 -15.08 5.05 4.18
C PHE A 112 -15.10 6.59 4.24
N LYS A 113 -14.70 7.15 5.39
CA LYS A 113 -14.39 8.56 5.56
C LYS A 113 -12.89 8.79 5.45
N VAL A 114 -12.43 9.29 4.30
CA VAL A 114 -11.01 9.57 4.07
C VAL A 114 -10.59 10.77 4.93
N VAL A 115 -9.78 10.52 5.95
CA VAL A 115 -9.35 11.56 6.93
C VAL A 115 -7.93 12.05 6.68
N ALA A 116 -7.10 11.24 6.05
CA ALA A 116 -5.70 11.51 5.75
C ALA A 116 -5.24 10.69 4.53
N ALA A 117 -4.25 11.20 3.82
CA ALA A 117 -3.55 10.47 2.77
C ALA A 117 -2.11 10.96 2.66
N GLY A 118 -1.20 10.07 2.26
CA GLY A 118 0.21 10.38 2.10
C GLY A 118 0.92 9.47 1.10
N SER A 119 1.87 10.05 0.37
CA SER A 119 2.81 9.30 -0.46
C SER A 119 4.14 9.19 0.27
N PHE A 120 4.70 7.99 0.36
CA PHE A 120 5.97 7.72 1.01
C PHE A 120 6.93 7.06 0.04
N ILE A 121 8.22 7.36 0.21
CA ILE A 121 9.26 6.77 -0.60
C ILE A 121 9.59 5.35 -0.10
N GLY A 122 9.93 4.46 -1.03
CA GLY A 122 10.51 3.17 -0.73
C GLY A 122 11.52 2.80 -1.80
N GLU A 123 12.29 1.75 -1.55
CA GLU A 123 13.20 1.20 -2.54
C GLU A 123 12.43 0.71 -3.78
N HIS A 124 12.92 1.08 -4.96
CA HIS A 124 12.30 0.65 -6.21
C HIS A 124 12.47 -0.86 -6.38
N SER A 125 11.44 -1.58 -6.83
CA SER A 125 11.52 -3.05 -7.05
C SER A 125 12.49 -3.50 -8.16
N PHE A 126 13.14 -2.56 -8.85
CA PHE A 126 14.18 -2.82 -9.86
C PHE A 126 15.53 -2.23 -9.45
N SER A 127 15.65 -1.77 -8.19
CA SER A 127 16.93 -1.34 -7.62
C SER A 127 17.89 -2.53 -7.62
N THR A 128 19.10 -2.30 -8.11
CA THR A 128 20.20 -3.27 -8.14
C THR A 128 21.46 -2.60 -7.62
N LYS A 129 22.53 -3.37 -7.37
CA LYS A 129 23.80 -2.77 -6.95
C LYS A 129 24.41 -1.89 -8.05
N GLU A 130 24.19 -2.25 -9.31
CA GLU A 130 24.71 -1.54 -10.49
C GLU A 130 23.86 -0.30 -10.82
N VAL A 131 22.55 -0.37 -10.57
CA VAL A 131 21.60 0.74 -10.78
C VAL A 131 20.74 0.90 -9.52
N PRO A 132 21.28 1.52 -8.46
CA PRO A 132 20.55 1.70 -7.21
C PRO A 132 19.50 2.78 -7.36
N VAL A 133 18.27 2.50 -6.92
CA VAL A 133 17.16 3.46 -6.95
C VAL A 133 16.44 3.43 -5.62
N GLN A 134 16.70 4.47 -4.80
CA GLN A 134 16.20 4.54 -3.43
C GLN A 134 16.59 3.33 -2.58
N GLU A 135 17.79 2.79 -2.80
CA GLU A 135 18.33 1.66 -2.04
C GLU A 135 18.28 1.92 -0.54
N GLY A 136 17.80 0.94 0.23
CA GLY A 136 17.70 1.02 1.68
C GLY A 136 16.50 1.82 2.20
N ARG A 137 15.65 2.37 1.34
CA ARG A 137 14.45 3.12 1.73
C ARG A 137 13.24 2.17 1.92
N PRO A 138 12.36 2.37 2.92
CA PRO A 138 12.37 3.46 3.87
C PRO A 138 13.46 3.29 4.92
N ASN A 139 14.22 4.36 5.16
CA ASN A 139 15.26 4.46 6.18
C ASN A 139 14.69 5.02 7.49
N TYR A 140 15.55 5.36 8.45
CA TYR A 140 15.12 5.88 9.75
C TYR A 140 14.33 7.19 9.63
N GLU A 141 14.80 8.12 8.79
CA GLU A 141 14.16 9.41 8.56
C GLU A 141 12.76 9.23 7.96
N ASP A 142 12.61 8.37 6.95
CA ASP A 142 11.31 8.08 6.32
C ASP A 142 10.31 7.49 7.32
N LEU A 143 10.78 6.59 8.18
CA LEU A 143 9.95 5.96 9.20
C LEU A 143 9.59 6.95 10.31
N SER A 144 10.48 7.88 10.64
CA SER A 144 10.20 8.98 11.56
C SER A 144 9.12 9.92 11.01
N GLU A 145 9.20 10.29 9.73
CA GLU A 145 8.16 11.08 9.05
C GLU A 145 6.81 10.34 9.00
N ALA A 146 6.83 9.04 8.70
CA ALA A 146 5.62 8.20 8.72
C ALA A 146 4.98 8.13 10.11
N LYS A 147 5.80 8.03 11.17
CA LYS A 147 5.34 8.07 12.56
C LYS A 147 4.76 9.43 12.92
N GLU A 148 5.43 10.51 12.56
CA GLU A 148 4.95 11.87 12.79
C GLU A 148 3.63 12.14 12.03
N PHE A 149 3.51 11.62 10.82
CA PHE A 149 2.26 11.65 10.07
C PHE A 149 1.12 10.95 10.84
N GLY A 150 1.37 9.77 11.41
CA GLY A 150 0.41 9.07 12.29
C GLY A 150 -0.01 9.91 13.50
N ARG A 151 0.94 10.61 14.15
CA ARG A 151 0.67 11.50 15.28
C ARG A 151 -0.26 12.65 14.87
N ARG A 152 0.02 13.29 13.73
CA ARG A 152 -0.80 14.39 13.19
C ARG A 152 -2.21 13.95 12.83
N ILE A 153 -2.39 12.71 12.35
CA ILE A 153 -3.70 12.15 12.04
C ILE A 153 -4.56 12.06 13.29
N ILE A 154 -4.03 11.46 14.37
CA ILE A 154 -4.83 11.28 15.59
C ILE A 154 -5.13 12.62 16.27
N GLU A 155 -4.22 13.60 16.19
CA GLU A 155 -4.49 14.96 16.66
C GLU A 155 -5.59 15.66 15.87
N LYS A 156 -5.61 15.51 14.55
CA LYS A 156 -6.69 16.03 13.68
C LYS A 156 -8.03 15.40 14.07
N ILE A 157 -8.09 14.08 14.23
CA ILE A 157 -9.32 13.37 14.58
C ILE A 157 -9.84 13.77 15.97
N LYS A 158 -8.95 13.93 16.97
CA LYS A 158 -9.33 14.36 18.32
C LYS A 158 -9.94 15.76 18.37
N LYS A 159 -9.54 16.65 17.46
CA LYS A 159 -10.04 18.03 17.36
C LYS A 159 -11.30 18.17 16.49
N THR A 160 -11.77 17.07 15.88
CA THR A 160 -12.90 17.08 14.97
C THR A 160 -14.13 16.51 15.68
N ASP A 161 -15.22 17.27 15.73
CA ASP A 161 -16.49 16.84 16.33
C ASP A 161 -17.25 15.86 15.41
N ASN A 162 -17.27 16.14 14.10
CA ASN A 162 -17.88 15.28 13.09
C ASN A 162 -16.88 14.98 11.96
N LEU A 163 -16.67 13.69 11.64
CA LEU A 163 -15.77 13.29 10.55
C LEU A 163 -16.17 13.86 9.19
N ASN A 164 -17.46 14.17 8.99
CA ASN A 164 -17.94 14.82 7.78
C ASN A 164 -17.41 16.26 7.63
N ASP A 165 -16.99 16.92 8.71
CA ASP A 165 -16.38 18.26 8.66
C ASP A 165 -14.88 18.18 8.33
N SER A 166 -14.32 16.96 8.38
CA SER A 166 -12.93 16.65 8.06
C SER A 166 -12.74 16.25 6.59
N ILE A 167 -13.56 16.80 5.66
CA ILE A 167 -13.49 16.49 4.22
C ILE A 167 -12.06 16.70 3.73
N MET A 168 -11.37 15.60 3.45
CA MET A 168 -10.05 15.65 2.85
C MET A 168 -10.19 15.67 1.33
N GLN A 169 -9.57 16.67 0.72
CA GLN A 169 -9.34 16.70 -0.71
C GLN A 169 -7.91 16.25 -0.98
N ILE A 170 -7.76 15.14 -1.70
CA ILE A 170 -6.46 14.74 -2.23
C ILE A 170 -6.21 15.57 -3.49
N PRO A 171 -5.06 16.25 -3.60
CA PRO A 171 -4.68 16.96 -4.83
C PRO A 171 -4.82 16.04 -6.04
N LYS A 172 -5.26 16.61 -7.17
CA LYS A 172 -5.39 15.84 -8.41
C LYS A 172 -4.01 15.42 -8.89
N GLY A 173 -3.75 14.12 -8.86
CA GLY A 173 -2.56 13.51 -9.44
C GLY A 173 -2.49 13.71 -10.95
N LYS A 174 -1.30 13.53 -11.51
CA LYS A 174 -1.05 13.68 -12.95
C LYS A 174 -0.34 12.43 -13.47
N LEU A 175 -0.86 11.89 -14.56
CA LEU A 175 -0.16 10.86 -15.31
C LEU A 175 0.83 11.53 -16.28
N PRO A 176 2.11 11.09 -16.32
CA PRO A 176 3.04 11.48 -17.37
C PRO A 176 2.52 11.01 -18.74
N LEU A 177 2.93 11.67 -19.83
CA LEU A 177 2.43 11.41 -21.17
C LEU A 177 2.60 9.93 -21.57
N MET A 178 3.75 9.33 -21.27
CA MET A 178 4.03 7.93 -21.56
C MET A 178 3.04 6.98 -20.88
N ALA A 179 2.67 7.24 -19.62
CA ALA A 179 1.69 6.44 -18.88
C ALA A 179 0.24 6.59 -19.41
N LYS A 180 -0.03 7.58 -20.26
CA LYS A 180 -1.32 7.75 -20.95
C LYS A 180 -1.36 7.06 -22.31
N ILE A 181 -0.22 6.95 -22.98
CA ILE A 181 -0.11 6.41 -24.33
C ILE A 181 0.13 4.91 -24.30
N LEU A 182 1.01 4.44 -23.42
CA LEU A 182 1.34 3.02 -23.33
C LEU A 182 0.17 2.23 -22.73
N PRO A 183 -0.10 1.01 -23.24
CA PRO A 183 -1.00 0.09 -22.56
C PRO A 183 -0.55 -0.16 -21.12
N LYS A 184 -1.51 -0.43 -20.24
CA LYS A 184 -1.21 -0.86 -18.87
C LYS A 184 -0.36 -2.13 -18.88
N ASN A 185 0.51 -2.27 -17.88
CA ASN A 185 1.48 -3.37 -17.75
C ASN A 185 2.53 -3.41 -18.88
N SER A 186 2.75 -2.28 -19.56
CA SER A 186 3.77 -2.15 -20.62
C SER A 186 5.20 -2.19 -20.07
N ALA A 187 5.41 -1.97 -18.77
CA ALA A 187 6.73 -2.18 -18.14
C ALA A 187 7.24 -3.61 -18.35
N ARG A 188 6.35 -4.60 -18.55
CA ARG A 188 6.72 -5.99 -18.88
C ARG A 188 7.51 -6.11 -20.18
N ILE A 189 7.40 -5.15 -21.10
CA ILE A 189 8.16 -5.12 -22.36
C ILE A 189 9.64 -4.77 -22.10
N PHE A 190 9.90 -3.97 -21.07
CA PHE A 190 11.23 -3.41 -20.77
C PHE A 190 11.88 -4.01 -19.53
N THR A 191 11.22 -4.98 -18.89
CA THR A 191 11.68 -5.59 -17.63
C THR A 191 12.07 -7.03 -17.85
N LYS A 192 13.13 -7.48 -17.15
CA LYS A 192 13.56 -8.87 -17.20
C LYS A 192 12.71 -9.70 -16.25
N ILE A 193 12.29 -10.87 -16.72
CA ILE A 193 11.70 -11.88 -15.85
C ILE A 193 12.80 -12.39 -14.92
N PRO A 194 12.60 -12.37 -13.59
CA PRO A 194 13.58 -12.94 -12.67
C PRO A 194 13.71 -14.44 -12.93
N PHE A 195 14.93 -14.95 -12.93
CA PHE A 195 15.23 -16.38 -13.04
C PHE A 195 16.07 -16.83 -11.86
N ALA A 196 15.88 -18.10 -11.45
CA ALA A 196 16.72 -18.71 -10.44
C ALA A 196 17.98 -19.28 -11.10
N ASP A 197 19.14 -19.03 -10.50
CA ASP A 197 20.36 -19.77 -10.87
C ASP A 197 20.30 -21.16 -10.24
N MET A 198 20.13 -22.17 -11.08
CA MET A 198 19.95 -23.56 -10.66
C MET A 198 21.22 -24.19 -10.09
N ASN A 199 22.40 -23.58 -10.31
CA ASN A 199 23.65 -24.05 -9.70
C ASN A 199 23.75 -23.71 -8.20
N ILE A 200 23.06 -22.65 -7.76
CA ILE A 200 23.02 -22.22 -6.35
C ILE A 200 21.69 -22.53 -5.66
N CYS A 201 20.66 -22.91 -6.43
CA CYS A 201 19.36 -23.25 -5.89
C CYS A 201 19.43 -24.52 -5.04
N ASN A 202 19.03 -24.41 -3.77
CA ASN A 202 18.95 -25.55 -2.84
C ASN A 202 17.53 -26.14 -2.72
N GLN A 203 16.62 -25.78 -3.64
CA GLN A 203 15.23 -26.27 -3.67
C GLN A 203 14.43 -26.04 -2.38
N CYS A 204 14.76 -25.00 -1.60
CA CYS A 204 14.06 -24.70 -0.35
C CYS A 204 12.57 -24.29 -0.50
N GLY A 205 12.12 -23.96 -1.71
CA GLY A 205 10.73 -23.60 -2.00
C GLY A 205 10.26 -22.25 -1.43
N VAL A 206 11.16 -21.44 -0.86
CA VAL A 206 10.83 -20.12 -0.30
C VAL A 206 10.25 -19.19 -1.37
N CYS A 207 10.81 -19.20 -2.58
CA CYS A 207 10.32 -18.40 -3.70
C CYS A 207 8.85 -18.73 -4.04
N ILE A 208 8.47 -20.01 -4.03
CA ILE A 208 7.09 -20.46 -4.28
C ILE A 208 6.18 -19.98 -3.15
N LYS A 209 6.57 -20.22 -1.90
CA LYS A 209 5.77 -19.88 -0.72
C LYS A 209 5.52 -18.39 -0.57
N LEU A 210 6.50 -17.55 -0.92
CA LEU A 210 6.42 -16.10 -0.74
C LEU A 210 5.95 -15.35 -1.99
N CYS A 211 5.78 -16.02 -3.14
CA CYS A 211 5.38 -15.35 -4.38
C CYS A 211 3.99 -14.71 -4.22
N PRO A 212 3.86 -13.37 -4.30
CA PRO A 212 2.57 -12.72 -4.12
C PRO A 212 1.55 -13.08 -5.20
N MET A 213 2.05 -13.53 -6.36
CA MET A 213 1.28 -13.85 -7.56
C MET A 213 1.11 -15.35 -7.80
N ASN A 214 1.63 -16.22 -6.91
CA ASN A 214 1.69 -17.68 -7.12
C ASN A 214 2.27 -18.06 -8.51
N ALA A 215 3.27 -17.30 -8.98
CA ALA A 215 3.76 -17.38 -10.36
C ALA A 215 4.77 -18.51 -10.59
N ILE A 216 5.23 -19.18 -9.53
CA ILE A 216 6.27 -20.22 -9.59
C ILE A 216 5.60 -21.57 -9.36
N ASN A 217 5.76 -22.48 -10.32
CA ASN A 217 5.32 -23.86 -10.17
C ASN A 217 6.35 -24.62 -9.32
N LYS A 218 5.91 -25.59 -8.53
CA LYS A 218 6.83 -26.46 -7.78
C LYS A 218 7.48 -27.52 -8.68
N ASP A 219 6.76 -27.89 -9.74
CA ASP A 219 7.12 -29.03 -10.58
C ASP A 219 7.91 -28.65 -11.85
N ASN A 220 8.14 -27.35 -12.08
CA ASN A 220 8.87 -26.76 -13.22
C ASN A 220 9.65 -25.52 -12.78
#